data_AF-A0A9D8LEU9-F1
#
_entry.id   AF-A0A9D8LEU9-F1
#
_cell.length_a   1.000
_cell.length_b   1.000
_cell.length_c   1.000
_cell.angle_alpha   90.00
_cell.angle_beta   90.00
_cell.angle_gamma   90.00
#
_symmetry.space_group_name_H-M   'P 1'
#
loop_
_entity.id
_entity.type
_entity.pdbx_description
1 polymer ?
#
loop_
_entity_poly.entity_id
_entity_poly.type
_entity_poly.pdbx_seq_one_letter_code
_entity_poly.pdbx_strand_id
1 'polypeptide(L)' 'MQIEIYRLRDSDSWTLELVDDEGDSIVWEEQFATDAAAFAEFTEGLEELGLEKLIEPDEEDTATVH' A
#
# COMPACT_ATOMS: atom_id res chain seq x y z
N MET A 1 5.49 -8.62 8.46
CA MET A 1 5.03 -7.44 7.69
C MET A 1 6.24 -6.68 7.18
N GLN A 2 6.23 -6.38 5.88
CA GLN A 2 7.28 -5.68 5.16
C GLN A 2 6.64 -4.68 4.20
N ILE A 3 7.21 -3.48 4.12
CA ILE A 3 6.89 -2.49 3.10
C ILE A 3 7.72 -2.77 1.84
N GLU A 4 7.08 -2.79 0.69
CA GLU A 4 7.69 -2.88 -0.62
C GLU A 4 7.37 -1.63 -1.43
N ILE A 5 8.40 -1.01 -1.98
CA ILE A 5 8.28 0.16 -2.85
C ILE A 5 8.99 -0.18 -4.14
N TYR A 6 8.22 -0.35 -5.21
CA TYR A 6 8.72 -0.80 -6.49
C TYR A 6 8.09 -0.02 -7.63
N ARG A 7 8.69 -0.12 -8.81
CA ARG A 7 8.14 0.40 -10.05
C ARG A 7 8.14 -0.68 -11.11
N LEU A 8 7.11 -0.69 -11.95
CA LEU A 8 7.06 -1.58 -13.10
C LEU A 8 8.00 -1.07 -14.19
N ARG A 9 8.53 -1.98 -15.02
CA ARG A 9 9.48 -1.63 -16.10
C ARG A 9 8.93 -0.56 -17.04
N ASP A 10 7.64 -0.60 -17.31
CA ASP A 10 6.93 0.26 -18.27
C ASP A 10 6.18 1.41 -17.58
N SER A 11 6.46 1.67 -16.29
CA SER A 11 5.86 2.76 -15.52
C SER A 11 6.93 3.70 -14.97
N ASP A 12 6.67 5.00 -15.06
CA ASP A 12 7.48 6.04 -14.41
C ASP A 12 7.04 6.29 -12.95
N SER A 13 5.95 5.65 -12.51
CA SER A 13 5.40 5.79 -11.16
C SER A 13 5.79 4.62 -10.25
N TRP A 14 5.81 4.90 -8.95
CA TRP A 14 6.10 3.97 -7.88
C TRP A 14 4.81 3.47 -7.23
N THR A 15 4.83 2.20 -6.85
CA THR A 15 3.77 1.51 -6.13
C THR A 15 4.26 1.25 -4.71
N LEU A 16 3.37 1.51 -3.76
CA LEU A 16 3.50 1.12 -2.36
C LEU A 16 2.69 -0.15 -2.13
N GLU A 17 3.32 -1.16 -1.54
CA GLU A 17 2.70 -2.41 -1.14
C GLU A 17 3.14 -2.79 0.27
N LEU A 18 2.23 -3.33 1.06
CA LEU A 18 2.52 -3.91 2.37
C LEU A 18 2.22 -5.39 2.30
N VAL A 19 3.22 -6.21 2.60
CA VAL A 19 3.11 -7.67 2.57
C VAL A 19 3.22 -8.20 4.00
N ASP A 20 2.31 -9.08 4.42
CA ASP A 20 2.36 -9.70 5.73
C ASP A 20 3.27 -10.96 5.76
N ASP A 21 3.30 -11.71 6.86
CA ASP A 21 4.14 -12.92 6.97
C ASP A 21 3.55 -14.12 6.19
N GLU A 22 2.24 -14.14 5.98
CA GLU A 22 1.51 -15.14 5.19
C GLU A 22 1.61 -14.87 3.68
N GLY A 23 2.05 -13.66 3.30
CA GLY A 23 2.24 -13.24 1.92
C GLY A 23 0.99 -12.61 1.29
N ASP A 24 -0.02 -12.31 2.09
CA ASP A 24 -1.11 -11.41 1.70
C ASP A 24 -0.55 -10.00 1.59
N SER A 25 -1.07 -9.25 0.60
CA SER A 25 -0.61 -7.90 0.33
C SER A 25 -1.74 -6.89 0.22
N ILE A 26 -1.42 -5.67 0.64
CA ILE A 26 -2.25 -4.48 0.45
C ILE A 26 -1.48 -3.57 -0.46
N VAL A 27 -2.02 -3.34 -1.65
CA VAL A 27 -1.44 -2.45 -2.65
C VAL A 27 -2.18 -1.13 -2.58
N TRP A 28 -1.46 -0.03 -2.43
CA TRP A 28 -2.05 1.30 -2.46
C TRP A 28 -2.48 1.62 -3.90
N GLU A 29 -3.70 2.15 -4.05
CA GLU A 29 -4.23 2.57 -5.35
C GLU A 29 -3.51 3.81 -5.90
N GLU A 30 -3.04 4.70 -5.01
CA GLU A 30 -2.25 5.86 -5.39
C GLU A 30 -0.87 5.43 -5.90
N GLN A 31 -0.45 6.05 -7.00
CA GLN A 31 0.89 5.90 -7.55
C GLN A 31 1.72 7.16 -7.28
N PHE A 32 2.99 6.96 -6.94
CA PHE A 32 3.86 8.03 -6.47
C PHE A 32 4.92 8.40 -7.51
N ALA A 33 5.35 9.66 -7.53
CA ALA A 33 6.41 10.10 -8.45
C ALA A 33 7.80 9.61 -8.04
N THR A 34 8.03 9.34 -6.75
CA THR A 34 9.31 8.89 -6.20
C THR A 34 9.08 7.83 -5.11
N ASP A 35 10.10 6.99 -4.88
CA ASP A 35 10.09 6.04 -3.76
C ASP A 35 9.99 6.76 -2.40
N ALA A 36 10.62 7.93 -2.29
CA ALA A 36 10.55 8.75 -1.08
C ALA A 36 9.13 9.27 -0.80
N ALA A 37 8.35 9.60 -1.84
CA ALA A 37 6.96 10.01 -1.67
C ALA A 37 6.07 8.84 -1.24
N ALA A 38 6.28 7.65 -1.83
CA ALA A 38 5.60 6.42 -1.39
C ALA A 38 5.92 6.08 0.07
N PHE A 39 7.19 6.22 0.47
CA PHE A 39 7.60 5.96 1.85
C PHE A 39 7.03 6.99 2.82
N ALA A 40 7.02 8.28 2.44
CA ALA A 40 6.45 9.35 3.24
C ALA A 40 4.97 9.06 3.55
N GLU A 41 4.19 8.70 2.53
CA GLU A 41 2.76 8.38 2.72
C GLU A 41 2.54 7.24 3.71
N PHE A 42 3.31 6.16 3.61
CA PHE A 42 3.24 5.08 4.59
C PHE A 42 3.56 5.55 6.01
N THR A 43 4.63 6.34 6.17
CA THR A 43 5.03 6.83 7.50
C THR A 43 4.02 7.82 8.08
N GLU A 44 3.50 8.73 7.28
CA GLU A 44 2.50 9.72 7.71
C GLU A 44 1.22 9.01 8.14
N GLY A 45 0.70 8.09 7.32
CA GLY A 45 -0.46 7.28 7.68
C GLY A 45 -0.23 6.43 8.94
N LEU A 46 0.99 5.89 9.11
CA LEU A 46 1.33 5.08 10.28
C LEU A 46 1.36 5.94 11.56
N GLU A 47 1.87 7.16 11.47
CA GLU A 47 1.92 8.10 12.58
C GLU A 47 0.53 8.66 12.94
N GLU A 48 -0.32 8.92 11.95
CA GLU A 48 -1.64 9.52 12.17
C GLU A 48 -2.72 8.51 12.55
N LEU A 49 -2.74 7.34 11.90
CA LEU A 49 -3.82 6.36 12.01
C LEU A 49 -3.39 5.10 12.77
N GLY A 50 -2.11 4.76 12.74
CA GLY A 50 -1.59 3.48 13.20
C GLY A 50 -1.79 2.35 12.19
N LEU A 51 -0.99 1.29 12.35
CA LEU A 51 -0.94 0.20 11.37
C LEU A 51 -2.28 -0.53 11.22
N GLU A 52 -3.00 -0.74 12.32
CA GLU A 52 -4.30 -1.42 12.32
C GLU A 52 -5.32 -0.73 11.42
N LYS A 53 -5.33 0.61 11.42
CA LYS A 53 -6.23 1.43 10.61
C LYS A 53 -5.81 1.52 9.15
N LEU A 54 -4.52 1.43 8.86
CA LEU A 54 -3.99 1.44 7.50
C LEU A 54 -4.27 0.16 6.72
N ILE A 55 -4.35 -0.97 7.43
CA ILE A 55 -4.53 -2.29 6.82
C ILE A 55 -5.97 -2.80 6.90
N GLU A 56 -6.87 -2.02 7.49
CA GLU A 56 -8.28 -2.35 7.51
C GLU A 56 -8.78 -2.43 6.07
N PRO A 57 -9.30 -3.59 5.61
CA PRO A 57 -9.88 -3.68 4.29
C PRO A 57 -11.05 -2.70 4.24
N ASP A 58 -11.09 -1.86 3.21
CA ASP A 58 -12.25 -1.03 2.95
C ASP A 58 -13.44 -1.98 2.79
N GLU A 59 -14.46 -1.87 3.64
CA GLU A 59 -15.60 -2.80 3.65
C GLU A 59 -16.34 -2.81 2.29
N GLU A 60 -16.00 -1.89 1.36
CA GLU A 60 -16.59 -1.75 0.04
C GLU A 60 -16.00 -2.68 -1.06
N ASP A 61 -14.83 -3.31 -0.88
CA ASP A 61 -14.22 -4.20 -1.90
C ASP A 61 -14.49 -5.72 -1.69
N THR A 62 -15.44 -6.08 -0.82
CA THR A 62 -15.94 -7.47 -0.71
C THR A 62 -17.13 -7.77 -1.62
N ALA A 63 -17.49 -6.86 -2.53
CA ALA A 63 -18.60 -7.04 -3.45
C ALA A 63 -18.15 -7.29 -4.91
N THR A 64 -17.65 -8.49 -5.20
CA THR A 64 -18.10 -9.27 -6.37
C THR A 64 -17.78 -10.75 -6.17
N VAL A 65 -18.75 -11.48 -5.61
CA VAL A 65 -18.91 -12.91 -5.89
C VAL A 65 -20.18 -13.08 -6.72
N HIS A 66 -19.95 -13.56 -7.94
CA HIS A 66 -20.86 -14.14 -8.94
C HIS A 66 -21.36 -13.24 -10.09
#